data_AF-A0A1M7NDI7-F1
#
_entry.id   AF-A0A1M7NDI7-F1
#
_cell.length_a   1.000
_cell.length_b   1.000
_cell.length_c   1.000
_cell.angle_alpha   90.00
_cell.angle_beta   90.00
_cell.angle_gamma   90.00
#
_symmetry.space_group_name_H-M   'P 1'
#
loop_
_entity.id
_entity.type
_entity.pdbx_description
1 polymer ?
#
loop_
_entity_poly.entity_id
_entity_poly.type
_entity_poly.pdbx_seq_one_letter_code
_entity_poly.pdbx_strand_id
1 'polypeptide(L)'
;MQWRRDLWIAVLAVGVGAFVAGERILAASDEPGLVTTVLVIGAATAPAAFYAAALGHQLRFTLPTWVVAASAATAALLGAGTAGLLGYPTLEHLGPASTVAVALVKTSVTLLVPLAVLFALPTRRAADGLLIGAAAGAGFATAEAVGYLVTSPDLVGPAAHAVLVRGLLGPASHLAWAGIAAAALWLAAQQHWSGRALRRLVLAMIGVVALQALWEGADSVPARTLLTVVNVLLLGWVVVRTASPRRGVPTRVLVREAADAAPAPAAARVPTSARVPNSTPASARVPTPVPTPARVPTSAPARVPTSTPTPARVPNSTSNPASARVPAPAQVPPPAQVPPPAQVPPSAQVPAPAPAQAQAPGQVPPPAPAPTDAAPAPKPNPGSSPEPEPEPGATVGGSGTPKA
;
A
#
# COMPACT_ATOMS: atom_id res chain seq x y z
N MET A 1 29.27 -3.52 -10.20
CA MET A 1 28.74 -3.38 -8.82
C MET A 1 27.49 -4.25 -8.66
N GLN A 2 27.65 -5.56 -8.42
CA GLN A 2 26.52 -6.49 -8.30
C GLN A 2 25.88 -6.42 -6.90
N TRP A 3 26.72 -6.47 -5.85
CA TRP A 3 26.36 -6.41 -4.41
C TRP A 3 25.21 -5.46 -4.03
N ARG A 4 25.16 -4.24 -4.60
CA ARG A 4 24.08 -3.27 -4.31
C ARG A 4 22.69 -3.70 -4.83
N ARG A 5 22.61 -4.54 -5.86
CA ARG A 5 21.34 -5.10 -6.40
C ARG A 5 20.83 -6.28 -5.60
N ASP A 6 21.73 -7.05 -5.01
CA ASP A 6 21.40 -8.34 -4.38
C ASP A 6 21.30 -8.23 -2.85
N LEU A 7 21.64 -7.07 -2.29
CA LEU A 7 21.54 -6.73 -0.86
C LEU A 7 20.18 -7.06 -0.22
N TRP A 8 19.07 -6.95 -0.96
CA TRP A 8 17.74 -7.30 -0.44
C TRP A 8 17.59 -8.81 -0.17
N ILE A 9 18.29 -9.67 -0.92
CA ILE A 9 18.32 -11.11 -0.68
C ILE A 9 19.06 -11.39 0.62
N ALA A 10 20.19 -10.70 0.85
CA ALA A 10 20.93 -10.80 2.10
C ALA A 10 20.11 -10.31 3.31
N VAL A 11 19.42 -9.16 3.19
CA VAL A 11 18.53 -8.64 4.25
C VAL A 11 17.37 -9.61 4.53
N LEU A 12 16.75 -10.17 3.49
CA LEU A 12 15.67 -11.14 3.64
C LEU A 12 16.17 -12.44 4.29
N ALA A 13 17.30 -12.99 3.84
CA ALA A 13 17.87 -14.23 4.36
C ALA A 13 18.36 -14.08 5.81
N VAL A 14 18.99 -12.96 6.17
CA VAL A 14 19.40 -12.67 7.55
C VAL A 14 18.19 -12.44 8.45
N GLY A 15 17.17 -11.71 7.99
CA GLY A 15 15.95 -11.47 8.77
C GLY A 15 15.15 -12.74 9.03
N VAL A 16 14.90 -13.55 7.99
CA VAL A 16 14.24 -14.87 8.14
C VAL A 16 15.09 -15.84 8.97
N GLY A 17 16.42 -15.85 8.77
CA GLY A 17 17.33 -16.67 9.57
C GLY A 17 17.32 -16.30 11.05
N ALA A 18 17.35 -15.01 11.38
CA ALA A 18 17.25 -14.52 12.75
C ALA A 18 15.88 -14.78 13.38
N PHE A 19 14.79 -14.64 12.61
CA PHE A 19 13.44 -15.01 13.04
C PHE A 19 13.37 -16.50 13.40
N VAL A 20 13.79 -17.39 12.49
CA VAL A 20 13.73 -18.85 12.72
C VAL A 20 14.66 -19.27 13.87
N ALA A 21 15.85 -18.68 13.97
CA ALA A 21 16.74 -18.94 15.11
C ALA A 21 16.10 -18.53 16.44
N GLY A 22 15.52 -17.32 16.52
CA GLY A 22 14.85 -16.84 17.72
C GLY A 22 13.59 -17.64 18.08
N GLU A 23 12.79 -18.05 17.09
CA GLU A 23 11.64 -18.95 17.28
C GLU A 23 12.07 -20.29 17.88
N ARG A 24 13.19 -20.87 17.41
CA ARG A 24 13.75 -22.13 17.93
C ARG A 24 14.33 -21.98 19.33
N ILE A 25 14.88 -20.82 19.69
CA ILE A 25 15.34 -20.54 21.06
C ILE A 25 14.13 -20.40 21.99
N LEU A 26 13.12 -19.61 21.62
CA LEU A 26 11.86 -19.50 22.37
C LEU A 26 11.23 -20.87 22.62
N ALA A 27 11.11 -21.71 21.60
CA ALA A 27 10.56 -23.07 21.71
C ALA A 27 11.44 -24.07 22.46
N ALA A 28 12.62 -23.65 22.96
CA ALA A 28 13.53 -24.44 23.78
C ALA A 28 13.76 -23.84 25.19
N SER A 29 13.30 -22.61 25.45
CA SER A 29 13.44 -21.93 26.75
C SER A 29 12.11 -21.48 27.37
N ASP A 30 11.01 -21.44 26.59
CA ASP A 30 9.68 -20.93 26.96
C ASP A 30 9.69 -19.51 27.59
N GLU A 31 10.73 -18.71 27.28
CA GLU A 31 10.94 -17.34 27.76
C GLU A 31 10.03 -16.33 27.03
N PRO A 32 8.94 -15.81 27.64
CA PRO A 32 7.94 -15.01 26.91
C PRO A 32 8.52 -13.71 26.35
N GLY A 33 9.54 -13.14 27.00
CA GLY A 33 10.25 -11.94 26.55
C GLY A 33 10.85 -12.07 25.15
N LEU A 34 11.19 -13.29 24.71
CA LEU A 34 11.69 -13.52 23.35
C LEU A 34 10.62 -13.29 22.27
N VAL A 35 9.32 -13.49 22.56
CA VAL A 35 8.24 -13.26 21.59
C VAL A 35 8.30 -11.84 21.03
N THR A 36 8.49 -10.84 21.90
CA THR A 36 8.65 -9.43 21.50
C THR A 36 9.80 -9.26 20.51
N THR A 37 10.96 -9.84 20.81
CA THR A 37 12.16 -9.73 19.97
C THR A 37 11.98 -10.41 18.61
N VAL A 38 11.48 -11.64 18.59
CA VAL A 38 11.27 -12.42 17.36
C VAL A 38 10.18 -11.79 16.49
N LEU A 39 9.10 -11.26 17.09
CA LEU A 39 8.03 -10.58 16.38
C LEU A 39 8.52 -9.29 15.69
N VAL A 40 9.34 -8.49 16.39
CA VAL A 40 9.94 -7.27 15.81
C VAL A 40 10.90 -7.61 14.68
N ILE A 41 11.72 -8.66 14.81
CA ILE A 41 12.58 -9.15 13.72
C ILE A 41 11.76 -9.59 12.51
N GLY A 42 10.70 -10.39 12.73
CA GLY A 42 9.79 -10.82 11.66
C GLY A 42 9.14 -9.64 10.94
N ALA A 43 8.58 -8.70 11.70
CA ALA A 43 7.87 -7.55 11.14
C ALA A 43 8.78 -6.58 10.38
N ALA A 44 10.03 -6.40 10.83
CA ALA A 44 11.01 -5.57 10.14
C ALA A 44 11.59 -6.22 8.86
N THR A 45 11.61 -7.56 8.78
CA THR A 45 12.32 -8.31 7.74
C THR A 45 11.85 -7.99 6.31
N ALA A 46 10.55 -8.14 6.02
CA ALA A 46 10.03 -7.91 4.67
C ALA A 46 10.06 -6.42 4.24
N PRO A 47 9.69 -5.45 5.10
CA PRO A 47 9.85 -4.02 4.79
C PRO A 47 11.31 -3.62 4.54
N ALA A 48 12.27 -4.10 5.34
CA ALA A 48 13.68 -3.81 5.15
C ALA A 48 14.22 -4.39 3.83
N ALA A 49 13.86 -5.64 3.50
CA ALA A 49 14.23 -6.27 2.23
C ALA A 49 13.64 -5.50 1.03
N PHE A 50 12.35 -5.12 1.08
CA PHE A 50 11.72 -4.33 0.02
C PHE A 50 12.40 -2.96 -0.16
N TYR A 51 12.72 -2.26 0.94
CA TYR A 51 13.41 -0.98 0.87
C TYR A 51 14.86 -1.10 0.35
N ALA A 52 15.56 -2.17 0.70
CA ALA A 52 16.86 -2.50 0.09
C ALA A 52 16.74 -2.77 -1.42
N ALA A 53 15.69 -3.46 -1.87
CA ALA A 53 15.43 -3.71 -3.28
C ALA A 53 15.13 -2.41 -4.04
N ALA A 54 14.35 -1.51 -3.43
CA ALA A 54 14.06 -0.18 -3.94
C ALA A 54 15.32 0.65 -4.23
N LEU A 55 16.28 0.66 -3.29
CA LEU A 55 17.58 1.34 -3.43
C LEU A 55 18.59 0.61 -4.36
N GLY A 56 18.43 -0.70 -4.53
CA GLY A 56 19.33 -1.55 -5.30
C GLY A 56 19.05 -1.55 -6.81
N HIS A 57 17.77 -1.64 -7.21
CA HIS A 57 17.37 -1.86 -8.61
C HIS A 57 17.25 -0.59 -9.47
N GLN A 58 17.55 0.59 -8.91
CA GLN A 58 17.32 1.90 -9.57
C GLN A 58 15.87 2.11 -10.02
N LEU A 59 14.90 1.63 -9.23
CA LEU A 59 13.52 2.08 -9.34
C LEU A 59 13.50 3.59 -9.13
N ARG A 60 13.12 4.37 -10.16
CA ARG A 60 13.26 5.83 -10.20
C ARG A 60 12.16 6.56 -9.42
N PHE A 61 12.09 6.26 -8.13
CA PHE A 61 11.28 7.02 -7.18
C PHE A 61 11.77 8.47 -7.12
N THR A 62 10.83 9.40 -7.07
CA THR A 62 11.07 10.86 -7.02
C THR A 62 10.92 11.42 -5.61
N LEU A 63 10.61 10.57 -4.63
CA LEU A 63 10.32 10.93 -3.24
C LEU A 63 11.59 10.91 -2.38
N PRO A 64 11.77 11.87 -1.45
CA PRO A 64 12.81 11.81 -0.44
C PRO A 64 12.46 10.76 0.63
N THR A 65 13.48 10.10 1.19
CA THR A 65 13.34 9.03 2.20
C THR A 65 12.42 9.38 3.37
N TRP A 66 12.42 10.64 3.82
CA TRP A 66 11.60 11.07 4.95
C TRP A 66 10.09 10.98 4.67
N VAL A 67 9.64 11.16 3.41
CA VAL A 67 8.22 10.98 3.04
C VAL A 67 7.83 9.51 3.16
N VAL A 68 8.73 8.60 2.79
CA VAL A 68 8.50 7.15 2.91
C VAL A 68 8.42 6.74 4.38
N ALA A 69 9.36 7.23 5.21
CA ALA A 69 9.37 6.98 6.66
C ALA A 69 8.16 7.59 7.37
N ALA A 70 7.78 8.84 7.05
CA ALA A 70 6.58 9.49 7.57
C ALA A 70 5.31 8.73 7.17
N SER A 71 5.23 8.23 5.93
CA SER A 71 4.09 7.44 5.47
C SER A 71 3.95 6.13 6.26
N ALA A 72 5.05 5.44 6.53
CA ALA A 72 5.05 4.26 7.40
C ALA A 72 4.63 4.62 8.84
N ALA A 73 5.15 5.72 9.41
CA ALA A 73 4.82 6.15 10.77
C ALA A 73 3.34 6.56 10.92
N THR A 74 2.79 7.35 9.99
CA THR A 74 1.37 7.72 9.99
C THR A 74 0.47 6.49 9.82
N ALA A 75 0.84 5.55 8.95
CA ALA A 75 0.08 4.31 8.77
C ALA A 75 0.18 3.36 9.99
N ALA A 76 1.30 3.37 10.72
CA ALA A 76 1.45 2.66 11.99
C ALA A 76 0.53 3.24 13.07
N LEU A 77 0.44 4.58 13.20
CA LEU A 77 -0.50 5.23 14.11
C LEU A 77 -1.96 4.90 13.76
N LEU A 78 -2.31 4.93 12.47
CA LEU A 78 -3.62 4.49 12.00
C LEU A 78 -3.86 3.00 12.25
N GLY A 79 -2.86 2.14 12.07
CA GLY A 79 -2.93 0.69 12.35
C GLY A 79 -3.19 0.39 13.81
N ALA A 80 -2.47 1.03 14.73
CA ALA A 80 -2.70 0.91 16.17
C ALA A 80 -4.12 1.35 16.57
N GLY A 81 -4.58 2.50 16.07
CA GLY A 81 -5.95 2.97 16.30
C GLY A 81 -7.01 2.03 15.71
N THR A 82 -6.77 1.49 14.51
CA THR A 82 -7.67 0.53 13.85
C THR A 82 -7.75 -0.79 14.62
N ALA A 83 -6.62 -1.29 15.13
CA ALA A 83 -6.58 -2.50 15.95
C ALA A 83 -7.34 -2.34 17.27
N GLY A 84 -7.18 -1.20 17.95
CA GLY A 84 -7.92 -0.88 19.17
C GLY A 84 -9.43 -0.69 18.95
N LEU A 85 -9.84 -0.16 17.79
CA LEU A 85 -11.25 0.10 17.47
C LEU A 85 -12.01 -1.14 16.96
N LEU A 86 -11.38 -2.04 16.20
CA LEU A 86 -12.06 -3.22 15.65
C LEU A 86 -12.03 -4.47 16.55
N GLY A 87 -11.22 -4.49 17.61
CA GLY A 87 -11.27 -5.56 18.63
C GLY A 87 -11.16 -6.97 18.03
N TYR A 88 -10.09 -7.21 17.27
CA TYR A 88 -9.88 -8.36 16.37
C TYR A 88 -10.61 -9.68 16.73
N PRO A 89 -10.46 -10.28 17.93
CA PRO A 89 -11.08 -11.57 18.23
C PRO A 89 -12.60 -11.59 18.11
N THR A 90 -13.27 -10.45 18.33
CA THR A 90 -14.74 -10.38 18.44
C THR A 90 -15.42 -10.33 17.07
N LEU A 91 -14.75 -9.79 16.04
CA LEU A 91 -15.37 -9.60 14.73
C LEU A 91 -15.15 -10.79 13.78
N GLU A 92 -13.99 -11.43 13.78
CA GLU A 92 -13.66 -12.49 12.81
C GLU A 92 -14.55 -13.74 12.96
N HIS A 93 -15.06 -14.00 14.18
CA HIS A 93 -16.03 -15.06 14.46
C HIS A 93 -17.44 -14.82 13.88
N LEU A 94 -17.73 -13.64 13.32
CA LEU A 94 -19.01 -13.31 12.68
C LEU A 94 -19.13 -13.82 11.23
N GLY A 95 -18.17 -14.65 10.77
CA GLY A 95 -18.19 -15.32 9.47
C GLY A 95 -17.64 -14.48 8.31
N PRO A 96 -17.56 -15.04 7.09
CA PRO A 96 -16.75 -14.49 6.00
C PRO A 96 -17.12 -13.07 5.53
N ALA A 97 -18.37 -12.66 5.74
CA ALA A 97 -18.80 -11.28 5.47
C ALA A 97 -18.09 -10.26 6.37
N SER A 98 -17.82 -10.61 7.64
CA SER A 98 -17.06 -9.76 8.57
C SER A 98 -15.59 -9.66 8.16
N THR A 99 -14.96 -10.78 7.76
CA THR A 99 -13.58 -10.82 7.29
C THR A 99 -13.37 -9.91 6.08
N VAL A 100 -14.32 -9.92 5.13
CA VAL A 100 -14.31 -9.00 3.96
C VAL A 100 -14.53 -7.55 4.38
N ALA A 101 -15.42 -7.27 5.33
CA ALA A 101 -15.64 -5.91 5.85
C ALA A 101 -14.40 -5.36 6.59
N VAL A 102 -13.77 -6.17 7.44
CA VAL A 102 -12.52 -5.84 8.15
C VAL A 102 -11.39 -5.60 7.14
N ALA A 103 -11.22 -6.46 6.14
CA ALA A 103 -10.23 -6.29 5.07
C ALA A 103 -10.46 -4.99 4.26
N LEU A 104 -11.73 -4.66 3.95
CA LEU A 104 -12.10 -3.41 3.28
C LEU A 104 -11.76 -2.18 4.13
N VAL A 105 -12.05 -2.20 5.44
CA VAL A 105 -11.70 -1.12 6.37
C VAL A 105 -10.18 -0.98 6.51
N LYS A 106 -9.45 -2.07 6.78
CA LYS A 106 -7.98 -2.08 6.88
C LYS A 106 -7.33 -1.52 5.60
N THR A 107 -7.78 -1.96 4.42
CA THR A 107 -7.29 -1.43 3.13
C THR A 107 -7.61 0.06 2.97
N SER A 108 -8.84 0.48 3.28
CA SER A 108 -9.28 1.88 3.11
C SER A 108 -8.54 2.85 4.03
N VAL A 109 -8.36 2.49 5.31
CA VAL A 109 -7.59 3.28 6.28
C VAL A 109 -6.13 3.36 5.87
N THR A 110 -5.51 2.24 5.46
CA THR A 110 -4.12 2.22 4.97
C THR A 110 -3.94 3.14 3.76
N LEU A 111 -4.96 3.27 2.90
CA LEU A 111 -4.92 4.13 1.72
C LEU A 111 -5.10 5.63 2.00
N LEU A 112 -5.51 6.04 3.20
CA LEU A 112 -5.61 7.47 3.55
C LEU A 112 -4.24 8.17 3.48
N VAL A 113 -3.17 7.47 3.86
CA VAL A 113 -1.79 7.98 3.81
C VAL A 113 -1.33 8.26 2.38
N PRO A 114 -1.32 7.28 1.45
CA PRO A 114 -1.05 7.56 0.04
C PRO A 114 -2.04 8.57 -0.55
N LEU A 115 -3.34 8.53 -0.23
CA LEU A 115 -4.28 9.54 -0.73
C LEU A 115 -3.90 10.96 -0.30
N ALA A 116 -3.47 11.16 0.95
CA ALA A 116 -2.98 12.46 1.44
C ALA A 116 -1.70 12.91 0.71
N VAL A 117 -0.71 12.01 0.57
CA VAL A 117 0.56 12.34 -0.12
C VAL A 117 0.35 12.62 -1.62
N LEU A 118 -0.64 11.99 -2.25
CA LEU A 118 -1.06 12.26 -3.64
C LEU A 118 -1.51 13.72 -3.82
N PHE A 119 -2.21 14.30 -2.84
CA PHE A 119 -2.66 15.69 -2.87
C PHE A 119 -1.57 16.67 -2.39
N ALA A 120 -0.76 16.28 -1.40
CA ALA A 120 0.34 17.10 -0.89
C ALA A 120 1.51 17.28 -1.89
N LEU A 121 1.74 16.31 -2.79
CA LEU A 121 2.86 16.35 -3.75
C LEU A 121 2.40 16.45 -5.22
N PRO A 122 3.08 17.25 -6.05
CA PRO A 122 2.80 17.33 -7.49
C PRO A 122 3.29 16.08 -8.27
N THR A 123 4.08 15.20 -7.66
CA THR A 123 4.68 14.02 -8.28
C THR A 123 3.67 12.87 -8.44
N ARG A 124 3.09 12.75 -9.64
CA ARG A 124 2.06 11.75 -9.96
C ARG A 124 2.58 10.43 -10.54
N ARG A 125 3.85 10.00 -10.33
CA ARG A 125 4.34 8.73 -10.92
C ARG A 125 3.79 7.48 -10.22
N ALA A 126 3.40 6.46 -10.97
CA ALA A 126 2.85 5.20 -10.42
C ALA A 126 3.80 4.51 -9.41
N ALA A 127 5.11 4.57 -9.66
CA ALA A 127 6.12 4.02 -8.75
C ALA A 127 6.19 4.77 -7.42
N ASP A 128 6.02 6.10 -7.42
CA ASP A 128 6.01 6.90 -6.19
C ASP A 128 4.83 6.48 -5.29
N GLY A 129 3.63 6.33 -5.88
CA GLY A 129 2.45 5.79 -5.20
C GLY A 129 2.67 4.37 -4.66
N LEU A 130 3.31 3.48 -5.45
CA LEU A 130 3.64 2.12 -5.02
C LEU A 130 4.53 2.12 -3.77
N LEU A 131 5.58 2.95 -3.74
CA LEU A 131 6.50 3.04 -2.59
C LEU A 131 5.81 3.59 -1.34
N ILE A 132 4.97 4.61 -1.47
CA ILE A 132 4.19 5.17 -0.35
C ILE A 132 3.21 4.12 0.18
N GLY A 133 2.48 3.44 -0.70
CA GLY A 133 1.54 2.37 -0.32
C GLY A 133 2.25 1.21 0.37
N ALA A 134 3.37 0.75 -0.18
CA ALA A 134 4.19 -0.30 0.43
C ALA A 134 4.67 0.08 1.83
N ALA A 135 5.19 1.30 2.01
CA ALA A 135 5.61 1.81 3.31
C ALA A 135 4.43 1.95 4.30
N ALA A 136 3.27 2.41 3.83
CA ALA A 136 2.06 2.52 4.64
C ALA A 136 1.56 1.13 5.11
N GLY A 137 1.46 0.15 4.20
CA GLY A 137 1.06 -1.21 4.54
C GLY A 137 2.01 -1.89 5.53
N ALA A 138 3.33 -1.70 5.32
CA ALA A 138 4.36 -2.16 6.26
C ALA A 138 4.21 -1.53 7.67
N GLY A 139 4.01 -0.22 7.74
CA GLY A 139 3.81 0.49 9.01
C GLY A 139 2.55 0.04 9.75
N PHE A 140 1.42 -0.04 9.04
CA PHE A 140 0.16 -0.54 9.58
C PHE A 140 0.30 -1.95 10.16
N ALA A 141 0.90 -2.88 9.39
CA ALA A 141 1.09 -4.26 9.82
C ALA A 141 2.09 -4.42 10.98
N THR A 142 3.08 -3.54 11.07
CA THR A 142 4.02 -3.52 12.21
C THR A 142 3.31 -3.09 13.49
N ALA A 143 2.42 -2.09 13.41
CA ALA A 143 1.61 -1.68 14.55
C ALA A 143 0.57 -2.74 14.95
N GLU A 144 -0.03 -3.41 13.97
CA GLU A 144 -0.92 -4.56 14.19
C GLU A 144 -0.18 -5.71 14.90
N ALA A 145 1.04 -6.04 14.48
CA ALA A 145 1.89 -7.03 15.15
C ALA A 145 2.19 -6.63 16.61
N VAL A 146 2.62 -5.39 16.85
CA VAL A 146 2.90 -4.88 18.21
C VAL A 146 1.65 -4.90 19.10
N GLY A 147 0.45 -4.76 18.53
CA GLY A 147 -0.82 -4.89 19.26
C GLY A 147 -0.96 -6.22 20.01
N TYR A 148 -0.56 -7.34 19.40
CA TYR A 148 -0.65 -8.67 20.04
C TYR A 148 0.24 -8.80 21.29
N LEU A 149 1.37 -8.09 21.34
CA LEU A 149 2.26 -8.07 22.52
C LEU A 149 1.59 -7.40 23.72
N VAL A 150 0.76 -6.38 23.48
CA VAL A 150 0.05 -5.65 24.53
C VAL A 150 -1.16 -6.44 25.04
N THR A 151 -1.84 -7.20 24.17
CA THR A 151 -3.01 -8.00 24.55
C THR A 151 -2.66 -9.35 25.19
N SER A 152 -1.43 -9.83 25.04
CA SER A 152 -1.05 -11.20 25.41
C SER A 152 0.45 -11.32 25.75
N PRO A 153 0.91 -10.72 26.88
CA PRO A 153 2.32 -10.66 27.23
C PRO A 153 2.95 -12.04 27.52
N ASP A 154 2.18 -12.98 28.08
CA ASP A 154 2.64 -14.31 28.50
C ASP A 154 2.49 -15.38 27.40
N LEU A 155 2.58 -14.97 26.12
CA LEU A 155 2.47 -15.88 24.98
C LEU A 155 3.62 -16.89 24.93
N VAL A 156 3.30 -18.18 25.00
CA VAL A 156 4.24 -19.30 24.79
C VAL A 156 3.64 -20.39 23.91
N GLY A 157 4.46 -21.37 23.50
CA GLY A 157 4.01 -22.56 22.78
C GLY A 157 3.29 -22.28 21.44
N PRO A 158 2.26 -23.09 21.08
CA PRO A 158 1.58 -22.99 19.78
C PRO A 158 0.92 -21.65 19.49
N ALA A 159 0.43 -20.95 20.52
CA ALA A 159 -0.16 -19.63 20.38
C ALA A 159 0.89 -18.58 20.00
N ALA A 160 2.06 -18.61 20.64
CA ALA A 160 3.19 -17.76 20.26
C ALA A 160 3.65 -18.03 18.82
N HIS A 161 3.79 -19.30 18.42
CA HIS A 161 4.13 -19.66 17.03
C HIS A 161 3.15 -19.05 16.01
N ALA A 162 1.84 -19.14 16.25
CA ALA A 162 0.83 -18.57 15.35
C ALA A 162 0.96 -17.03 15.22
N VAL A 163 1.19 -16.32 16.32
CA VAL A 163 1.40 -14.86 16.33
C VAL A 163 2.71 -14.48 15.65
N LEU A 164 3.81 -15.21 15.89
CA LEU A 164 5.11 -14.98 15.25
C LEU A 164 5.04 -15.19 13.74
N VAL A 165 4.41 -16.27 13.27
CA VAL A 165 4.18 -16.52 11.83
C VAL A 165 3.34 -15.40 11.21
N ARG A 166 2.31 -14.89 11.91
CA ARG A 166 1.53 -13.72 11.47
C ARG A 166 2.41 -12.47 11.38
N GLY A 167 3.31 -12.24 12.33
CA GLY A 167 4.25 -11.11 12.35
C GLY A 167 5.34 -11.14 11.26
N LEU A 168 5.77 -12.32 10.81
CA LEU A 168 6.68 -12.45 9.66
C LEU A 168 5.95 -12.30 8.33
N LEU A 169 4.82 -12.99 8.14
CA LEU A 169 4.14 -13.10 6.86
C LEU A 169 3.18 -11.93 6.57
N GLY A 170 2.58 -11.33 7.61
CA GLY A 170 1.60 -10.26 7.51
C GLY A 170 2.16 -8.97 6.91
N PRO A 171 3.28 -8.42 7.43
CA PRO A 171 3.90 -7.23 6.88
C PRO A 171 4.37 -7.37 5.43
N ALA A 172 4.76 -8.58 4.99
CA ALA A 172 5.02 -8.86 3.57
C ALA A 172 3.72 -8.75 2.72
N SER A 173 2.63 -9.33 3.20
CA SER A 173 1.31 -9.27 2.54
C SER A 173 0.73 -7.85 2.50
N HIS A 174 0.70 -7.13 3.62
CA HIS A 174 0.17 -5.77 3.71
C HIS A 174 0.95 -4.78 2.84
N LEU A 175 2.29 -4.89 2.83
CA LEU A 175 3.18 -4.11 1.96
C LEU A 175 2.79 -4.32 0.48
N ALA A 176 2.58 -5.58 0.07
CA ALA A 176 2.13 -5.90 -1.28
C ALA A 176 0.76 -5.30 -1.60
N TRP A 177 -0.24 -5.56 -0.76
CA TRP A 177 -1.62 -5.08 -0.93
C TRP A 177 -1.71 -3.55 -1.05
N ALA A 178 -1.13 -2.83 -0.09
CA ALA A 178 -1.16 -1.37 -0.07
C ALA A 178 -0.32 -0.75 -1.19
N GLY A 179 0.82 -1.35 -1.55
CA GLY A 179 1.63 -0.93 -2.70
C GLY A 179 0.89 -1.09 -4.04
N ILE A 180 0.19 -2.21 -4.25
CA ILE A 180 -0.62 -2.47 -5.44
C ILE A 180 -1.79 -1.47 -5.54
N ALA A 181 -2.53 -1.27 -4.44
CA ALA A 181 -3.67 -0.36 -4.41
C ALA A 181 -3.25 1.11 -4.60
N ALA A 182 -2.18 1.56 -3.95
CA ALA A 182 -1.66 2.93 -4.11
C ALA A 182 -1.07 3.16 -5.52
N ALA A 183 -0.44 2.16 -6.13
CA ALA A 183 -0.03 2.24 -7.54
C ALA A 183 -1.23 2.42 -8.49
N ALA A 184 -2.34 1.70 -8.24
CA ALA A 184 -3.58 1.85 -8.99
C ALA A 184 -4.23 3.24 -8.78
N LEU A 185 -4.19 3.76 -7.56
CA LEU A 185 -4.66 5.11 -7.20
C LEU A 185 -3.88 6.21 -7.94
N TRP A 186 -2.54 6.13 -7.94
CA TRP A 186 -1.70 7.05 -8.72
C TRP A 186 -1.93 6.91 -10.22
N LEU A 187 -2.19 5.71 -10.73
CA LEU A 187 -2.53 5.50 -12.14
C LEU A 187 -3.89 6.12 -12.50
N ALA A 188 -4.87 6.09 -11.60
CA ALA A 188 -6.14 6.79 -11.79
C ALA A 188 -5.93 8.32 -11.85
N ALA A 189 -5.15 8.87 -10.92
CA ALA A 189 -4.82 10.29 -10.88
C ALA A 189 -4.04 10.77 -12.13
N GLN A 190 -3.08 9.97 -12.65
CA GLN A 190 -2.37 10.25 -13.91
C GLN A 190 -3.27 10.25 -15.15
N GLN A 191 -4.38 9.53 -15.10
CA GLN A 191 -5.34 9.40 -16.20
C GLN A 191 -6.58 10.29 -15.96
N HIS A 192 -6.40 11.38 -15.19
CA HIS A 192 -7.41 12.38 -14.84
C HIS A 192 -8.75 11.75 -14.39
N TRP A 193 -8.66 10.68 -13.59
CA TRP A 193 -9.81 9.91 -13.05
C TRP A 193 -10.75 9.31 -14.12
N SER A 194 -10.34 9.25 -15.38
CA SER A 194 -11.14 8.69 -16.48
C SER A 194 -11.67 7.28 -16.17
N GLY A 195 -12.89 6.97 -16.62
CA GLY A 195 -13.61 5.75 -16.22
C GLY A 195 -12.86 4.43 -16.44
N ARG A 196 -12.00 4.33 -17.47
CA ARG A 196 -11.11 3.17 -17.68
C ARG A 196 -10.04 3.01 -16.59
N ALA A 197 -9.58 4.11 -16.00
CA ALA A 197 -8.62 4.12 -14.92
C ALA A 197 -9.30 3.96 -13.55
N LEU A 198 -10.47 4.57 -13.34
CA LEU A 198 -11.31 4.32 -12.16
C LEU A 198 -11.71 2.83 -12.07
N ARG A 199 -12.13 2.20 -13.18
CA ARG A 199 -12.42 0.76 -13.23
C ARG A 199 -11.21 -0.10 -12.86
N ARG A 200 -9.99 0.30 -13.24
CA ARG A 200 -8.75 -0.40 -12.85
C ARG A 200 -8.45 -0.25 -11.36
N LEU A 201 -8.71 0.93 -10.77
CA LEU A 201 -8.61 1.15 -9.33
C LEU A 201 -9.62 0.29 -8.58
N VAL A 202 -10.89 0.27 -8.98
CA VAL A 202 -11.93 -0.57 -8.36
C VAL A 202 -11.59 -2.06 -8.45
N LEU A 203 -11.12 -2.54 -9.61
CA LEU A 203 -10.68 -3.94 -9.75
C LEU A 203 -9.45 -4.27 -8.89
N ALA A 204 -8.50 -3.34 -8.73
CA ALA A 204 -7.36 -3.51 -7.84
C ALA A 204 -7.80 -3.55 -6.36
N MET A 205 -8.74 -2.68 -5.96
CA MET A 205 -9.33 -2.69 -4.62
C MET A 205 -10.05 -4.01 -4.31
N ILE A 206 -10.92 -4.48 -5.21
CA ILE A 206 -11.63 -5.76 -5.04
C ILE A 206 -10.62 -6.92 -4.94
N GLY A 207 -9.62 -6.96 -5.82
CA GLY A 207 -8.57 -7.99 -5.79
C GLY A 207 -7.76 -7.97 -4.49
N VAL A 208 -7.38 -6.79 -4.00
CA VAL A 208 -6.65 -6.63 -2.73
C VAL A 208 -7.51 -7.04 -1.54
N VAL A 209 -8.76 -6.59 -1.43
CA VAL A 209 -9.64 -6.90 -0.30
C VAL A 209 -9.99 -8.39 -0.26
N ALA A 210 -10.25 -9.02 -1.41
CA ALA A 210 -10.50 -10.45 -1.48
C ALA A 210 -9.25 -11.28 -1.10
N LEU A 211 -8.06 -10.88 -1.57
CA LEU A 211 -6.80 -11.54 -1.28
C LEU A 211 -6.33 -11.33 0.18
N GLN A 212 -6.70 -10.20 0.78
CA GLN A 212 -6.56 -9.98 2.22
C GLN A 212 -7.52 -10.87 3.01
N ALA A 213 -8.82 -10.85 2.73
CA ALA A 213 -9.78 -11.68 3.45
C ALA A 213 -9.45 -13.18 3.39
N LEU A 214 -8.94 -13.65 2.24
CA LEU A 214 -8.45 -15.03 2.05
C LEU A 214 -7.18 -15.34 2.86
N TRP A 215 -6.33 -14.35 3.16
CA TRP A 215 -5.12 -14.51 3.98
C TRP A 215 -5.40 -14.44 5.49
N GLU A 216 -6.38 -13.62 5.89
CA GLU A 216 -6.88 -13.59 7.28
C GLU A 216 -7.49 -14.97 7.62
N GLY A 217 -8.49 -15.41 6.86
CA GLY A 217 -9.18 -16.71 7.00
C GLY A 217 -8.40 -17.94 6.53
N ALA A 218 -7.06 -17.90 6.56
CA ALA A 218 -6.19 -19.03 6.23
C ALA A 218 -5.72 -19.76 7.50
N ASP A 219 -6.46 -20.77 7.95
CA ASP A 219 -6.23 -21.46 9.23
C ASP A 219 -4.87 -22.16 9.36
N SER A 220 -4.20 -22.45 8.24
CA SER A 220 -2.94 -23.22 8.22
C SER A 220 -1.72 -22.41 7.77
N VAL A 221 -0.58 -22.66 8.41
CA VAL A 221 0.72 -22.04 8.07
C VAL A 221 1.10 -22.24 6.59
N PRO A 222 0.94 -23.43 5.96
CA PRO A 222 1.22 -23.60 4.54
C PRO A 222 0.33 -22.75 3.62
N ALA A 223 -0.97 -22.64 3.91
CA ALA A 223 -1.88 -21.81 3.13
C ALA A 223 -1.53 -20.31 3.26
N ARG A 224 -1.31 -19.83 4.49
CA ARG A 224 -0.91 -18.44 4.75
C ARG A 224 0.44 -18.10 4.10
N THR A 225 1.40 -19.03 4.12
CA THR A 225 2.70 -18.90 3.44
C THR A 225 2.54 -18.82 1.91
N LEU A 226 1.76 -19.72 1.31
CA LEU A 226 1.49 -19.72 -0.13
C LEU A 226 0.83 -18.39 -0.57
N LEU A 227 -0.15 -17.89 0.19
CA LEU A 227 -0.80 -16.62 -0.08
C LEU A 227 0.17 -15.43 0.05
N THR A 228 1.05 -15.41 1.06
CA THR A 228 2.13 -14.40 1.14
C THR A 228 3.09 -14.47 -0.05
N VAL A 229 3.44 -15.67 -0.55
CA VAL A 229 4.25 -15.81 -1.76
C VAL A 229 3.50 -15.25 -2.99
N VAL A 230 2.21 -15.55 -3.15
CA VAL A 230 1.37 -14.96 -4.22
C VAL A 230 1.31 -13.43 -4.11
N ASN A 231 1.16 -12.88 -2.91
CA ASN A 231 1.16 -11.44 -2.64
C ASN A 231 2.46 -10.78 -3.11
N VAL A 232 3.61 -11.34 -2.72
CA VAL A 232 4.94 -10.81 -3.06
C VAL A 232 5.26 -10.95 -4.55
N LEU A 233 4.87 -12.06 -5.19
CA LEU A 233 5.01 -12.24 -6.64
C LEU A 233 4.14 -11.24 -7.43
N LEU A 234 2.90 -11.00 -6.98
CA LEU A 234 2.00 -10.02 -7.58
C LEU A 234 2.55 -8.58 -7.44
N LEU A 235 3.09 -8.23 -6.27
CA LEU A 235 3.79 -6.97 -6.05
C LEU A 235 4.99 -6.84 -7.01
N GLY A 236 5.84 -7.86 -7.11
CA GLY A 236 7.00 -7.88 -8.02
C GLY A 236 6.60 -7.64 -9.48
N TRP A 237 5.51 -8.26 -9.93
CA TRP A 237 4.94 -8.05 -11.26
C TRP A 237 4.42 -6.61 -11.46
N VAL A 238 3.77 -6.00 -10.47
CA VAL A 238 3.36 -4.58 -10.52
C VAL A 238 4.57 -3.65 -10.50
N VAL A 239 5.61 -3.95 -9.71
CA VAL A 239 6.88 -3.20 -9.71
C VAL A 239 7.52 -3.23 -11.10
N VAL A 240 7.67 -4.40 -11.73
CA VAL A 240 8.23 -4.50 -13.10
C VAL A 240 7.38 -3.71 -14.11
N ARG A 241 6.06 -3.76 -14.01
CA ARG A 241 5.14 -3.02 -14.89
C ARG A 241 5.11 -1.50 -14.65
N THR A 242 5.39 -1.03 -13.44
CA THR A 242 5.44 0.41 -13.12
C THR A 242 6.84 1.02 -13.30
N ALA A 243 7.89 0.21 -13.19
CA ALA A 243 9.28 0.59 -13.45
C ALA A 243 9.63 0.67 -14.94
N SER A 244 8.97 -0.14 -15.77
CA SER A 244 9.17 -0.18 -17.22
C SER A 244 8.97 1.22 -17.83
N PRO A 245 9.99 1.83 -18.45
CA PRO A 245 9.81 3.08 -19.18
C PRO A 245 8.74 2.88 -20.26
N ARG A 246 7.74 3.76 -20.31
CA ARG A 246 6.92 3.88 -21.53
C ARG A 246 7.90 4.14 -22.66
N ARG A 247 7.93 3.25 -23.67
CA ARG A 247 8.80 3.38 -24.84
C ARG A 247 8.70 4.83 -25.34
N GLY A 248 9.84 5.50 -25.49
CA GLY A 248 9.88 6.89 -25.90
C GLY A 248 9.07 7.11 -27.18
N VAL A 249 8.47 8.28 -27.32
CA VAL A 249 7.77 8.68 -28.56
C VAL A 249 8.69 8.34 -29.73
N PRO A 250 8.28 7.50 -30.69
CA PRO A 250 9.18 7.06 -31.74
C PRO A 250 9.61 8.27 -32.56
N THR A 251 10.90 8.58 -32.55
CA THR A 251 11.50 9.77 -33.19
C THR A 251 11.51 9.71 -34.73
N ARG A 252 10.52 9.02 -35.33
CA ARG A 252 10.27 8.95 -36.78
C ARG A 252 9.50 10.15 -37.33
N VAL A 253 8.90 10.99 -36.48
CA VAL A 253 8.23 12.23 -36.92
C VAL A 253 9.27 13.32 -37.21
N LEU A 254 10.11 13.66 -36.24
CA LEU A 254 11.16 14.67 -36.38
C LEU A 254 12.23 14.34 -37.44
N VAL A 255 12.45 13.05 -37.74
CA VAL A 255 13.32 12.62 -38.84
C VAL A 255 12.63 12.73 -40.20
N ARG A 256 11.30 12.77 -40.26
CA ARG A 256 10.57 12.91 -41.53
C ARG A 256 10.43 14.36 -41.98
N GLU A 257 10.17 15.30 -41.07
CA GLU A 257 10.27 16.74 -41.40
C GLU A 257 11.68 17.15 -41.85
N ALA A 258 12.72 16.46 -41.37
CA ALA A 258 14.10 16.63 -41.86
C ALA A 258 14.41 15.90 -43.19
N ALA A 259 13.51 15.05 -43.69
CA ALA A 259 13.70 14.24 -44.91
C ALA A 259 12.81 14.70 -46.09
N ASP A 260 11.64 15.28 -45.81
CA ASP A 260 10.78 15.92 -46.81
C ASP A 260 11.21 17.39 -47.08
N ALA A 261 12.34 17.85 -46.51
CA ALA A 261 13.01 19.10 -46.84
C ALA A 261 13.74 18.99 -48.20
N ALA A 262 13.27 19.74 -49.19
CA ALA A 262 13.74 19.64 -50.59
C ALA A 262 15.25 19.91 -50.76
N PRO A 263 15.94 19.23 -51.69
CA PRO A 263 17.37 19.44 -51.94
C PRO A 263 17.65 20.86 -52.46
N ALA A 264 18.72 21.46 -51.94
CA ALA A 264 19.18 22.78 -52.40
C ALA A 264 19.51 22.78 -53.91
N PRO A 265 19.27 23.89 -54.63
CA PRO A 265 19.56 23.97 -56.06
C PRO A 265 21.05 23.76 -56.33
N ALA A 266 21.37 22.91 -57.31
CA ALA A 266 22.74 22.55 -57.64
C ALA A 266 23.56 23.76 -58.12
N ALA A 267 24.83 23.81 -57.75
CA ALA A 267 25.74 24.87 -58.14
C ALA A 267 25.91 24.94 -59.66
N ALA A 268 25.50 26.06 -60.26
CA ALA A 268 25.72 26.33 -61.67
C ALA A 268 27.23 26.42 -61.96
N ARG A 269 27.70 25.69 -62.99
CA ARG A 269 29.13 25.62 -63.33
C ARG A 269 29.58 26.91 -64.01
N VAL A 270 30.78 27.36 -63.65
CA VAL A 270 31.47 28.48 -64.31
C VAL A 270 31.91 28.07 -65.74
N PRO A 271 31.55 28.83 -66.79
CA PRO A 271 32.14 28.70 -68.11
C PRO A 271 33.36 29.63 -68.24
N THR A 272 34.57 29.08 -68.14
CA THR A 272 35.81 29.85 -68.33
C THR A 272 36.21 29.87 -69.81
N SER A 273 36.02 31.00 -70.51
CA SER A 273 36.95 31.57 -71.53
C SER A 273 36.35 32.71 -72.34
N ALA A 274 36.88 33.94 -72.17
CA ALA A 274 37.00 34.94 -73.23
C ALA A 274 38.06 35.99 -72.84
N ARG A 275 39.05 36.24 -73.72
CA ARG A 275 40.08 37.27 -73.56
C ARG A 275 39.54 38.62 -74.05
N VAL A 276 39.78 39.70 -73.30
CA VAL A 276 39.64 41.10 -73.77
C VAL A 276 40.90 41.90 -73.35
N PRO A 277 41.45 42.83 -74.17
CA PRO A 277 42.67 43.57 -73.83
C PRO A 277 42.46 44.80 -72.92
N ASN A 278 43.55 45.33 -72.37
CA ASN A 278 43.63 46.70 -71.84
C ASN A 278 43.31 47.73 -72.97
N SER A 279 42.87 48.97 -72.73
CA SER A 279 43.45 49.94 -71.80
C SER A 279 42.63 51.25 -71.65
N THR A 280 43.09 52.13 -70.73
CA THR A 280 42.87 53.60 -70.64
C THR A 280 41.49 54.16 -70.17
N PRO A 281 41.43 55.39 -69.59
CA PRO A 281 40.48 55.70 -68.50
C PRO A 281 39.75 57.09 -68.52
N ALA A 282 39.03 57.37 -67.41
CA ALA A 282 38.75 58.68 -66.78
C ALA A 282 37.41 59.43 -67.02
N SER A 283 37.08 60.29 -66.03
CA SER A 283 36.02 61.33 -65.95
C SER A 283 34.53 60.91 -65.75
N ALA A 284 33.59 61.75 -65.26
CA ALA A 284 33.59 62.76 -64.16
C ALA A 284 32.17 63.40 -63.94
N ARG A 285 31.75 63.63 -62.67
CA ARG A 285 30.63 64.53 -62.19
C ARG A 285 29.17 64.14 -62.60
N VAL A 286 28.07 64.30 -61.82
CA VAL A 286 27.49 65.36 -60.92
C VAL A 286 26.77 66.48 -61.73
N PRO A 287 25.51 66.98 -61.46
CA PRO A 287 24.80 67.17 -60.14
C PRO A 287 23.23 67.04 -60.01
N THR A 288 22.71 66.92 -58.75
CA THR A 288 21.44 67.49 -58.10
C THR A 288 20.03 67.40 -58.78
N PRO A 289 18.88 67.93 -58.24
CA PRO A 289 18.45 68.45 -56.89
C PRO A 289 17.25 67.66 -56.22
N VAL A 290 17.01 67.61 -54.88
CA VAL A 290 16.39 68.56 -53.87
C VAL A 290 14.86 68.74 -54.00
N PRO A 291 13.99 68.80 -52.94
CA PRO A 291 14.17 68.88 -51.45
C PRO A 291 13.64 67.62 -50.66
N THR A 292 13.41 67.46 -49.33
CA THR A 292 13.22 68.27 -48.06
C THR A 292 11.85 68.97 -47.81
N PRO A 293 11.34 69.26 -46.55
CA PRO A 293 11.91 69.04 -45.19
C PRO A 293 10.97 68.54 -44.04
N ALA A 294 11.56 67.99 -42.94
CA ALA A 294 11.11 67.96 -41.52
C ALA A 294 12.05 67.04 -40.67
N ARG A 295 12.22 67.09 -39.33
CA ARG A 295 12.19 68.17 -38.28
C ARG A 295 13.13 67.75 -37.10
N VAL A 296 13.14 68.49 -35.97
CA VAL A 296 14.06 68.37 -34.79
C VAL A 296 13.36 68.90 -33.50
N PRO A 297 13.86 68.79 -32.23
CA PRO A 297 15.27 68.69 -31.76
C PRO A 297 15.66 67.81 -30.52
N THR A 298 16.97 67.52 -30.42
CA THR A 298 17.95 67.74 -29.32
C THR A 298 17.45 68.03 -27.87
N SER A 299 18.05 67.50 -26.79
CA SER A 299 19.28 68.03 -26.12
C SER A 299 19.68 67.32 -24.79
N ALA A 300 20.85 67.67 -24.20
CA ALA A 300 21.41 67.18 -22.91
C ALA A 300 22.19 68.30 -22.18
N PRO A 301 22.48 68.27 -20.84
CA PRO A 301 23.76 67.68 -20.35
C PRO A 301 23.90 67.21 -18.86
N ALA A 302 24.93 66.38 -18.61
CA ALA A 302 25.87 66.30 -17.44
C ALA A 302 25.47 66.20 -15.93
N ARG A 303 25.95 65.13 -15.24
CA ARG A 303 26.86 65.22 -14.05
C ARG A 303 27.52 63.89 -13.62
N VAL A 304 28.86 63.96 -13.44
CA VAL A 304 29.86 63.30 -12.54
C VAL A 304 29.48 62.02 -11.71
N PRO A 305 30.39 61.02 -11.51
CA PRO A 305 30.04 59.63 -11.15
C PRO A 305 30.40 59.14 -9.73
N THR A 306 29.98 57.92 -9.37
CA THR A 306 30.44 57.17 -8.18
C THR A 306 30.71 55.66 -8.42
N SER A 307 31.93 55.24 -8.09
CA SER A 307 32.39 53.93 -7.58
C SER A 307 31.76 52.59 -8.03
N THR A 308 32.64 51.73 -8.57
CA THR A 308 32.51 50.26 -8.67
C THR A 308 32.23 49.56 -7.34
N PRO A 309 31.44 48.45 -7.31
CA PRO A 309 31.32 47.59 -6.14
C PRO A 309 32.57 46.71 -5.95
N THR A 310 33.25 46.87 -4.82
CA THR A 310 34.39 46.03 -4.39
C THR A 310 33.87 44.76 -3.68
N PRO A 311 34.54 43.59 -3.75
CA PRO A 311 34.11 42.38 -3.04
C PRO A 311 34.00 42.57 -1.52
N ALA A 312 32.98 41.97 -0.91
CA ALA A 312 32.76 42.04 0.53
C ALA A 312 33.89 41.33 1.31
N ARG A 313 34.34 41.97 2.40
CA ARG A 313 35.50 41.56 3.21
C ARG A 313 35.11 40.58 4.31
N VAL A 314 35.94 39.58 4.57
CA VAL A 314 35.82 38.71 5.75
C VAL A 314 36.05 39.52 7.03
N PRO A 315 35.12 39.51 8.01
CA PRO A 315 35.37 40.04 9.35
C PRO A 315 36.04 38.98 10.22
N ASN A 316 37.16 39.34 10.87
CA ASN A 316 37.78 38.53 11.91
C ASN A 316 37.39 39.06 13.30
N SER A 317 37.20 38.13 14.25
CA SER A 317 37.39 38.33 15.70
C SER A 317 36.59 39.43 16.42
N THR A 318 35.48 39.04 17.06
CA THR A 318 34.92 39.75 18.22
C THR A 318 34.62 38.80 19.38
N SER A 319 35.35 38.99 20.49
CA SER A 319 34.99 38.67 21.89
C SER A 319 34.11 37.45 22.22
N ASN A 320 34.68 36.46 22.93
CA ASN A 320 33.92 35.47 23.71
C ASN A 320 33.02 36.17 24.76
N PRO A 321 31.70 35.84 24.82
CA PRO A 321 30.91 35.95 26.04
C PRO A 321 31.28 34.81 27.01
N ALA A 322 31.30 35.08 28.31
CA ALA A 322 31.68 34.09 29.32
C ALA A 322 30.57 33.04 29.56
N SER A 323 31.01 31.80 29.83
CA SER A 323 30.32 30.71 30.53
C SER A 323 28.80 30.83 30.72
N ALA A 324 28.03 30.53 29.67
CA ALA A 324 26.59 30.30 29.80
C ALA A 324 26.36 29.11 30.75
N ARG A 325 25.70 29.36 31.88
CA ARG A 325 25.43 28.34 32.92
C ARG A 325 24.58 27.21 32.35
N VAL A 326 25.02 25.97 32.54
CA VAL A 326 24.16 24.79 32.31
C VAL A 326 22.94 24.89 33.24
N PRO A 327 21.69 24.81 32.72
CA PRO A 327 20.51 24.72 33.57
C PRO A 327 20.58 23.46 34.43
N ALA A 328 20.30 23.59 35.73
CA ALA A 328 20.16 22.41 36.59
C ALA A 328 19.02 21.51 36.08
N PRO A 329 19.15 20.18 36.17
CA PRO A 329 18.06 19.28 35.78
C PRO A 329 16.81 19.58 36.62
N ALA A 330 15.65 19.62 35.96
CA ALA A 330 14.38 19.83 36.65
C ALA A 330 14.17 18.73 37.69
N GLN A 331 13.82 19.12 38.92
CA GLN A 331 13.55 18.17 39.99
C GLN A 331 12.32 17.33 39.61
N VAL A 332 12.49 16.00 39.60
CA VAL A 332 11.39 15.06 39.40
C VAL A 332 10.45 15.17 40.61
N PRO A 333 9.15 15.48 40.44
CA PRO A 333 8.21 15.47 41.55
C PRO A 333 8.15 14.08 42.20
N PRO A 334 8.05 13.97 43.53
CA PRO A 334 7.82 12.68 44.16
C PRO A 334 6.52 12.06 43.62
N PRO A 335 6.46 10.73 43.45
CA PRO A 335 5.26 10.08 42.91
C PRO A 335 4.05 10.38 43.78
N ALA A 336 2.95 10.78 43.14
CA ALA A 336 1.68 10.98 43.84
C ALA A 336 1.26 9.67 44.52
N GLN A 337 0.89 9.74 45.80
CA GLN A 337 0.45 8.56 46.55
C GLN A 337 -0.81 8.01 45.90
N VAL A 338 -0.73 6.76 45.42
CA VAL A 338 -1.87 6.06 44.83
C VAL A 338 -2.92 5.86 45.94
N PRO A 339 -4.15 6.37 45.80
CA PRO A 339 -5.20 6.10 46.77
C PRO A 339 -5.45 4.60 46.87
N PRO A 340 -5.69 4.04 48.07
CA PRO A 340 -6.09 2.63 48.19
C PRO A 340 -7.36 2.39 47.36
N PRO A 341 -7.48 1.24 46.67
CA PRO A 341 -8.62 0.98 45.80
C PRO A 341 -9.92 1.06 46.60
N ALA A 342 -10.91 1.79 46.06
CA ALA A 342 -12.22 1.88 46.66
C ALA A 342 -12.81 0.47 46.84
N GLN A 343 -13.30 0.17 48.04
CA GLN A 343 -13.88 -1.14 48.34
C GLN A 343 -15.07 -1.39 47.42
N VAL A 344 -14.96 -2.39 46.55
CA VAL A 344 -16.05 -2.81 45.68
C VAL A 344 -17.17 -3.35 46.57
N PRO A 345 -18.39 -2.80 46.55
CA PRO A 345 -19.50 -3.34 47.31
C PRO A 345 -19.78 -4.78 46.85
N PRO A 346 -20.08 -5.72 47.76
CA PRO A 346 -20.25 -7.13 47.39
C PRO A 346 -21.36 -7.27 46.36
N SER A 347 -21.07 -7.98 45.28
CA SER A 347 -22.00 -8.18 44.16
C SER A 347 -23.33 -8.74 44.67
N ALA A 348 -24.44 -8.11 44.29
CA ALA A 348 -25.77 -8.61 44.60
C ALA A 348 -25.91 -10.05 44.09
N GLN A 349 -26.31 -10.97 44.97
CA GLN A 349 -26.39 -12.38 44.65
C GLN A 349 -27.46 -12.62 43.59
N VAL A 350 -27.04 -12.97 42.37
CA VAL A 350 -27.93 -13.54 41.36
C VAL A 350 -28.39 -14.92 41.88
N PRO A 351 -29.71 -15.19 41.98
CA PRO A 351 -30.19 -16.49 42.42
C PRO A 351 -29.66 -17.62 41.54
N ALA A 352 -29.20 -18.70 42.17
CA ALA A 352 -28.70 -19.86 41.43
C ALA A 352 -29.84 -20.50 40.59
N PRO A 353 -29.57 -20.92 39.34
CA PRO A 353 -30.54 -21.70 38.57
C PRO A 353 -30.83 -23.03 39.30
N ALA A 354 -32.10 -23.44 39.30
CA ALA A 354 -32.52 -24.68 39.95
C ALA A 354 -31.81 -25.91 39.34
N PRO A 355 -31.50 -26.94 40.14
CA PRO A 355 -30.78 -28.11 39.65
C PRO A 355 -31.60 -28.87 38.61
N ALA A 356 -31.09 -28.93 37.38
CA ALA A 356 -31.66 -29.78 36.34
C ALA A 356 -31.58 -31.25 36.78
N GLN A 357 -32.71 -31.96 36.77
CA GLN A 357 -32.74 -33.39 37.10
C GLN A 357 -31.99 -34.18 36.01
N ALA A 358 -30.90 -34.85 36.41
CA ALA A 358 -30.18 -35.75 35.52
C ALA A 358 -31.06 -36.96 35.17
N GLN A 359 -31.50 -37.05 33.91
CA GLN A 359 -32.11 -38.27 33.39
C GLN A 359 -31.02 -39.35 33.22
N ALA A 360 -31.34 -40.57 33.65
CA ALA A 360 -30.41 -41.70 33.58
C ALA A 360 -30.16 -42.14 32.12
N PRO A 361 -29.01 -42.79 31.83
CA PRO A 361 -28.73 -43.34 30.49
C PRO A 361 -29.83 -44.30 30.04
N GLY A 362 -30.41 -44.05 28.86
CA GLY A 362 -31.46 -44.89 28.29
C GLY A 362 -30.95 -46.30 27.96
N GLN A 363 -31.74 -47.31 28.30
CA GLN A 363 -31.44 -48.69 27.92
C GLN A 363 -31.65 -48.89 26.40
N VAL A 364 -30.73 -49.61 25.76
CA VAL A 364 -30.83 -49.99 24.35
C VAL A 364 -31.84 -51.14 24.21
N PRO A 365 -32.89 -51.03 23.38
CA PRO A 365 -33.80 -52.15 23.10
C PRO A 365 -33.08 -53.28 22.35
N PRO A 366 -33.43 -54.56 22.59
CA PRO A 366 -32.87 -55.68 21.83
C PRO A 366 -33.33 -55.64 20.36
N PRO A 367 -32.52 -56.17 19.42
CA PRO A 367 -32.87 -56.21 18.00
C PRO A 367 -34.06 -57.15 17.73
N ALA A 368 -34.88 -56.80 16.73
CA ALA A 368 -35.98 -57.64 16.28
C ALA A 368 -35.48 -58.92 15.58
N PRO A 369 -36.21 -60.05 15.67
CA PRO A 369 -35.84 -61.29 14.99
C PRO A 369 -36.01 -61.17 13.47
N ALA A 370 -35.13 -61.86 12.73
CA ALA A 370 -35.22 -61.93 11.27
C ALA A 370 -36.41 -62.81 10.81
N PRO A 371 -37.06 -62.49 9.67
CA PRO A 371 -38.09 -63.35 9.08
C PRO A 371 -37.47 -64.59 8.42
N THR A 372 -38.14 -65.74 8.55
CA THR A 372 -37.74 -67.04 7.97
C THR A 372 -38.72 -67.45 6.85
N ASP A 373 -38.22 -68.18 5.85
CA ASP A 373 -38.96 -68.55 4.62
C ASP A 373 -40.16 -69.50 4.79
N ALA A 374 -41.28 -69.13 4.16
CA ALA A 374 -42.37 -69.94 3.59
C ALA A 374 -43.40 -68.93 3.03
N ALA A 375 -44.09 -69.04 1.89
CA ALA A 375 -44.33 -70.01 0.83
C ALA A 375 -45.23 -69.26 -0.22
N PRO A 376 -45.61 -69.81 -1.41
CA PRO A 376 -45.92 -68.96 -2.57
C PRO A 376 -47.37 -68.43 -2.69
N ALA A 377 -47.51 -67.33 -3.45
CA ALA A 377 -48.76 -66.62 -3.69
C ALA A 377 -49.67 -67.23 -4.78
N PRO A 378 -51.00 -67.06 -4.70
CA PRO A 378 -51.93 -67.33 -5.80
C PRO A 378 -51.86 -66.26 -6.92
N LYS A 379 -52.37 -66.59 -8.11
CA LYS A 379 -52.25 -65.79 -9.34
C LYS A 379 -53.19 -64.55 -9.38
N PRO A 380 -52.83 -63.50 -10.15
CA PRO A 380 -53.63 -62.28 -10.27
C PRO A 380 -54.87 -62.45 -11.16
N ASN A 381 -55.85 -61.55 -10.98
CA ASN A 381 -56.99 -61.37 -11.86
C ASN A 381 -56.87 -60.00 -12.58
N PRO A 382 -57.06 -59.89 -13.90
CA PRO A 382 -56.74 -58.65 -14.64
C PRO A 382 -57.95 -57.70 -14.78
N GLY A 383 -57.71 -56.38 -14.74
CA GLY A 383 -58.65 -55.41 -15.31
C GLY A 383 -58.91 -54.12 -14.55
N SER A 384 -57.93 -53.23 -14.45
CA SER A 384 -58.17 -51.77 -14.40
C SER A 384 -56.89 -51.01 -14.77
N SER A 385 -57.00 -50.04 -15.68
CA SER A 385 -55.90 -49.11 -16.02
C SER A 385 -55.86 -47.96 -15.00
N PRO A 386 -54.69 -47.34 -14.75
CA PRO A 386 -54.60 -46.15 -13.90
C PRO A 386 -55.15 -44.93 -14.65
N GLU A 387 -56.03 -44.17 -13.99
CA GLU A 387 -56.49 -42.84 -14.42
C GLU A 387 -55.92 -41.78 -13.46
N PRO A 388 -55.41 -40.63 -13.94
CA PRO A 388 -54.73 -39.65 -13.08
C PRO A 388 -55.66 -38.57 -12.54
N GLU A 389 -55.79 -38.45 -11.21
CA GLU A 389 -56.47 -37.30 -10.58
C GLU A 389 -55.56 -36.07 -10.43
N PRO A 390 -56.11 -34.83 -10.44
CA PRO A 390 -55.35 -33.58 -10.56
C PRO A 390 -55.15 -32.80 -9.25
N GLU A 391 -54.32 -31.74 -9.30
CA GLU A 391 -54.32 -30.68 -8.29
C GLU A 391 -55.61 -29.83 -8.32
N PRO A 392 -56.14 -29.43 -7.16
CA PRO A 392 -57.03 -28.28 -7.01
C PRO A 392 -56.37 -27.13 -6.23
N GLY A 393 -56.29 -25.95 -6.84
CA GLY A 393 -55.75 -24.74 -6.21
C GLY A 393 -56.79 -23.81 -5.57
N ALA A 394 -56.33 -23.00 -4.61
CA ALA A 394 -56.82 -21.68 -4.18
C ALA A 394 -58.31 -21.28 -4.29
N THR A 395 -58.97 -21.13 -3.13
CA THR A 395 -59.94 -20.04 -2.81
C THR A 395 -59.83 -19.73 -1.31
N VAL A 396 -59.51 -18.50 -0.84
CA VAL A 396 -60.29 -17.24 -0.76
C VAL A 396 -61.27 -17.17 0.43
N GLY A 397 -61.05 -16.16 1.30
CA GLY A 397 -62.10 -15.49 2.11
C GLY A 397 -62.33 -16.01 3.54
N GLY A 398 -62.37 -15.10 4.53
CA GLY A 398 -62.72 -15.46 5.91
C GLY A 398 -62.36 -14.43 6.99
N SER A 399 -63.01 -13.26 7.00
CA SER A 399 -62.86 -12.26 8.08
C SER A 399 -63.69 -12.60 9.32
N GLY A 400 -63.13 -12.57 10.54
CA GLY A 400 -63.89 -12.92 11.75
C GLY A 400 -63.24 -12.59 13.10
N THR A 401 -63.35 -11.34 13.53
CA THR A 401 -63.30 -10.90 14.95
C THR A 401 -64.63 -10.16 15.24
N PRO A 402 -65.13 -10.00 16.49
CA PRO A 402 -64.38 -9.94 17.75
C PRO A 402 -65.09 -10.61 18.98
N LYS A 403 -64.65 -10.22 20.20
CA LYS A 403 -65.13 -10.56 21.56
C LYS A 403 -64.71 -11.93 22.09
N ALA A 404 -64.61 -12.11 23.42
CA ALA A 404 -64.90 -11.16 24.52
C ALA A 404 -63.65 -10.50 25.11
#